data_AF-A0YUW0-F1
#
_entry.id   AF-A0YUW0-F1
#
_cell.length_a   1.000
_cell.length_b   1.000
_cell.length_c   1.000
_cell.angle_alpha   90.00
_cell.angle_beta   90.00
_cell.angle_gamma   90.00
#
_symmetry.space_group_name_H-M   'P 1'
#
loop_
_entity.id
_entity.type
_entity.pdbx_description
1 polymer ?
#
loop_
_entity_poly.entity_id
_entity_poly.type
_entity_poly.pdbx_seq_one_letter_code
_entity_poly.pdbx_strand_id
1 'polypeptide(L)'
;MISIEQLTQAEQQIQSLLTQNESNWKTIAKIAIVVQQQKLFKQAELNSFTAWVNAVAKKCERQPSLIWRYIKAAKYYLKSVDSDDIEQVDEAKAPPEALEKLEKVERNAPQPVFEKLREKVLAGEATVKECRKIEQEYRPEGEQLRRGRPPKGQEGTYQHLGSGEASALTTQVIDVTAIEVEQLPRNQVAVTIARSLTNSLVDWTMQCSGMKYPPYHHQEHTEVRVSVDKKRLRLDFLAVVRWSYKRPKDVFGVEIKSCLADFEADNKWENYLNFCHYFCFAIPQSDEELRETIETQTDAGILLVDFTSEIEENLSYPVAVYRSPQSRSGSSVSLVYETLYERILGWSGSDNQL
;
A
#
# COMPACT_ATOMS: atom_id res chain seq x y z
N MET A 1 -23.84 -11.28 -24.63
CA MET A 1 -24.71 -12.05 -23.72
C MET A 1 -24.26 -13.50 -23.75
N ILE A 2 -23.44 -13.92 -22.78
CA ILE A 2 -23.16 -15.34 -22.53
C ILE A 2 -24.48 -16.02 -22.11
N SER A 3 -25.17 -16.63 -23.07
CA SER A 3 -26.36 -17.45 -22.78
C SER A 3 -25.89 -18.82 -22.33
N ILE A 4 -25.90 -19.04 -21.02
CA ILE A 4 -25.67 -20.34 -20.38
C ILE A 4 -26.95 -20.70 -19.65
N GLU A 5 -27.72 -21.62 -20.22
CA GLU A 5 -28.97 -22.11 -19.64
C GLU A 5 -28.77 -23.43 -18.87
N GLN A 6 -27.64 -24.10 -19.10
CA GLN A 6 -27.33 -25.41 -18.52
C GLN A 6 -26.01 -25.37 -17.73
N LEU A 7 -26.02 -25.92 -16.51
CA LEU A 7 -24.84 -26.03 -15.66
C LEU A 7 -23.71 -26.81 -16.33
N THR A 8 -24.03 -27.90 -17.02
CA THR A 8 -23.04 -28.77 -17.68
C THR A 8 -22.24 -28.02 -18.75
N GLN A 9 -22.90 -27.13 -19.50
CA GLN A 9 -22.24 -26.28 -20.49
C GLN A 9 -21.27 -25.31 -19.81
N ALA A 10 -21.69 -24.69 -18.70
CA ALA A 10 -20.85 -23.79 -17.90
C ALA A 10 -19.58 -24.49 -17.40
N GLU A 11 -19.73 -25.69 -16.85
CA GLU A 11 -18.62 -26.48 -16.31
C GLU A 11 -17.65 -26.94 -17.40
N GLN A 12 -18.16 -27.37 -18.56
CA GLN A 12 -17.33 -27.75 -19.70
C GLN A 12 -16.50 -26.56 -20.22
N GLN A 13 -17.12 -25.39 -20.32
CA GLN A 13 -16.41 -24.17 -20.73
C GLN A 13 -15.34 -23.77 -19.71
N ILE A 14 -15.68 -23.70 -18.42
CA ILE A 14 -14.69 -23.40 -17.36
C ILE A 14 -13.54 -24.42 -17.38
N GLN A 15 -13.85 -25.71 -17.52
CA GLN A 15 -12.83 -26.76 -17.57
C GLN A 15 -11.89 -26.56 -18.77
N SER A 16 -12.41 -26.26 -19.95
CA SER A 16 -11.61 -25.99 -21.15
C SER A 16 -10.72 -24.75 -20.97
N LEU A 17 -11.24 -23.69 -20.35
CA LEU A 17 -10.50 -22.43 -20.15
C LEU A 17 -9.41 -22.55 -19.07
N LEU A 18 -9.60 -23.40 -18.06
CA LEU A 18 -8.63 -23.62 -16.97
C LEU A 18 -7.47 -24.56 -17.34
N THR A 19 -7.60 -25.34 -18.41
CA THR A 19 -6.56 -26.24 -18.93
C THR A 19 -5.68 -25.59 -20.01
N GLN A 20 -6.11 -24.45 -20.56
CA GLN A 20 -5.31 -23.66 -21.51
C GLN A 20 -4.16 -22.92 -20.80
N ASN A 21 -3.09 -22.63 -21.54
CA ASN A 21 -1.92 -21.90 -21.03
C ASN A 21 -2.17 -20.38 -20.92
N GLU A 22 -3.19 -19.84 -21.60
CA GLU A 22 -3.55 -18.42 -21.57
C GLU A 22 -4.50 -18.09 -20.43
N SER A 23 -4.40 -16.87 -19.89
CA SER A 23 -5.25 -16.41 -18.78
C SER A 23 -6.65 -16.03 -19.28
N ASN A 24 -7.59 -16.96 -19.17
CA ASN A 24 -9.00 -16.76 -19.52
C ASN A 24 -9.87 -16.24 -18.36
N TRP A 25 -9.29 -15.45 -17.46
CA TRP A 25 -9.92 -15.10 -16.18
C TRP A 25 -11.25 -14.36 -16.34
N LYS A 26 -11.37 -13.49 -17.35
CA LYS A 26 -12.58 -12.70 -17.65
C LYS A 26 -13.75 -13.61 -17.96
N THR A 27 -13.58 -14.48 -18.96
CA THR A 27 -14.60 -15.45 -19.39
C THR A 27 -14.99 -16.40 -18.26
N ILE A 28 -14.01 -16.93 -17.52
CA ILE A 28 -14.28 -17.81 -16.37
C ILE A 28 -15.10 -17.07 -15.30
N ALA A 29 -14.75 -15.81 -15.00
CA ALA A 29 -15.49 -15.01 -14.04
C ALA A 29 -16.93 -14.75 -14.51
N LYS A 30 -17.12 -14.37 -15.78
CA LYS A 30 -18.47 -14.15 -16.34
C LYS A 30 -19.33 -15.39 -16.23
N ILE A 31 -18.82 -16.56 -16.65
CA ILE A 31 -19.54 -17.83 -16.53
C ILE A 31 -19.92 -18.12 -15.06
N ALA A 32 -18.96 -17.96 -14.15
CA ALA A 32 -19.19 -18.24 -12.73
C ALA A 32 -20.22 -17.29 -12.10
N ILE A 33 -20.23 -16.01 -12.50
CA ILE A 33 -21.23 -15.03 -12.04
C ILE A 33 -22.62 -15.39 -12.58
N VAL A 34 -22.76 -15.80 -13.85
CA VAL A 34 -24.04 -16.27 -14.41
C VAL A 34 -24.57 -17.49 -13.66
N VAL A 35 -23.71 -18.49 -13.39
CA VAL A 35 -24.06 -19.67 -12.58
C VAL A 35 -24.57 -19.27 -11.20
N GLN A 36 -23.95 -18.25 -10.58
CA GLN A 36 -24.39 -17.73 -9.28
C GLN A 36 -25.75 -17.04 -9.38
N GLN A 37 -25.93 -16.10 -10.31
CA GLN A 37 -27.13 -15.27 -10.47
C GLN A 37 -28.36 -16.12 -10.79
N GLN A 38 -28.21 -17.07 -11.72
CA GLN A 38 -29.29 -17.97 -12.14
C GLN A 38 -29.44 -19.21 -11.24
N LYS A 39 -28.59 -19.35 -10.21
CA LYS A 39 -28.56 -20.48 -9.28
C LYS A 39 -28.43 -21.85 -9.98
N LEU A 40 -27.72 -21.90 -11.12
CA LEU A 40 -27.56 -23.11 -11.93
C LEU A 40 -26.92 -24.27 -11.16
N PHE A 41 -26.09 -23.96 -10.16
CA PHE A 41 -25.48 -24.96 -9.27
C PHE A 41 -26.49 -25.90 -8.61
N LYS A 42 -27.76 -25.49 -8.48
CA LYS A 42 -28.84 -26.35 -7.98
C LYS A 42 -29.19 -27.53 -8.90
N GLN A 43 -28.88 -27.44 -10.21
CA GLN A 43 -29.10 -28.51 -11.17
C GLN A 43 -28.26 -29.77 -10.85
N ALA A 44 -27.11 -29.60 -10.19
CA ALA A 44 -26.26 -30.69 -9.71
C ALA A 44 -26.53 -31.07 -8.24
N GLU A 45 -27.70 -30.69 -7.70
CA GLU A 45 -28.10 -30.95 -6.30
C GLU A 45 -27.11 -30.39 -5.25
N LEU A 46 -26.33 -29.36 -5.62
CA LEU A 46 -25.39 -28.72 -4.71
C LEU A 46 -26.07 -27.69 -3.82
N ASN A 47 -25.75 -27.74 -2.53
CA ASN A 47 -26.38 -26.92 -1.51
C ASN A 47 -25.94 -25.44 -1.51
N SER A 48 -24.85 -25.10 -2.20
CA SER A 48 -24.39 -23.71 -2.32
C SER A 48 -23.50 -23.47 -3.53
N PHE A 49 -23.39 -22.21 -3.94
CA PHE A 49 -22.45 -21.77 -4.96
C PHE A 49 -20.99 -22.08 -4.57
N THR A 50 -20.65 -21.95 -3.29
CA THR A 50 -19.34 -22.35 -2.76
C THR A 50 -19.05 -23.84 -2.96
N ALA A 51 -20.05 -24.70 -2.74
CA ALA A 51 -19.91 -26.13 -2.98
C ALA A 51 -19.65 -26.44 -4.46
N TRP A 52 -20.30 -25.70 -5.36
CA TRP A 52 -20.05 -25.77 -6.80
C TRP A 52 -18.65 -25.32 -7.19
N VAL A 53 -18.18 -24.16 -6.71
CA VAL A 53 -16.80 -23.70 -6.97
C VAL A 53 -15.77 -24.73 -6.52
N ASN A 54 -15.97 -25.35 -5.35
CA ASN A 54 -15.07 -26.40 -4.85
C ASN A 54 -15.10 -27.65 -5.72
N ALA A 55 -16.27 -28.07 -6.19
CA ALA A 55 -16.42 -29.24 -7.07
C ALA A 55 -15.73 -29.01 -8.43
N VAL A 56 -15.96 -27.85 -9.06
CA VAL A 56 -15.33 -27.49 -10.34
C VAL A 56 -13.81 -27.37 -10.19
N ALA A 57 -13.33 -26.71 -9.13
CA ALA A 57 -11.91 -26.58 -8.86
C ALA A 57 -11.23 -27.95 -8.68
N LYS A 58 -11.86 -28.86 -7.92
CA LYS A 58 -11.37 -30.24 -7.74
C LYS A 58 -11.31 -31.00 -9.07
N LYS A 59 -12.36 -30.90 -9.90
CA LYS A 59 -12.42 -31.55 -11.21
C LYS A 59 -11.34 -31.05 -12.18
N CYS A 60 -10.96 -29.77 -12.07
CA CYS A 60 -9.94 -29.14 -12.92
C CYS A 60 -8.53 -29.18 -12.32
N GLU A 61 -8.33 -29.85 -11.17
CA GLU A 61 -7.05 -29.87 -10.43
C GLU A 61 -6.50 -28.47 -10.11
N ARG A 62 -7.40 -27.53 -9.81
CA ARG A 62 -7.06 -26.14 -9.45
C ARG A 62 -7.47 -25.84 -8.01
N GLN A 63 -6.86 -24.80 -7.45
CA GLN A 63 -7.25 -24.27 -6.14
C GLN A 63 -8.56 -23.47 -6.25
N PRO A 64 -9.55 -23.69 -5.35
CA PRO A 64 -10.80 -22.90 -5.35
C PRO A 64 -10.56 -21.39 -5.24
N SER A 65 -9.47 -20.99 -4.56
CA SER A 65 -9.06 -19.59 -4.42
C SER A 65 -8.80 -18.89 -5.75
N LEU A 66 -8.40 -19.62 -6.80
CA LEU A 66 -8.19 -19.06 -8.13
C LEU A 66 -9.50 -18.59 -8.76
N ILE A 67 -10.52 -19.45 -8.73
CA ILE A 67 -11.85 -19.13 -9.28
C ILE A 67 -12.48 -17.99 -8.47
N TRP A 68 -12.36 -18.02 -7.14
CA TRP A 68 -12.80 -16.92 -6.29
C TRP A 68 -12.10 -15.60 -6.59
N ARG A 69 -10.80 -15.61 -6.88
CA ARG A 69 -10.06 -14.41 -7.30
C ARG A 69 -10.63 -13.86 -8.60
N TYR A 70 -10.90 -14.70 -9.60
CA TYR A 70 -11.47 -14.25 -10.87
C TYR A 70 -12.86 -13.62 -10.70
N ILE A 71 -13.74 -14.28 -9.93
CA ILE A 71 -15.07 -13.75 -9.60
C ILE A 71 -14.95 -12.40 -8.89
N LYS A 72 -14.07 -12.32 -7.89
CA LYS A 72 -13.86 -11.12 -7.09
C LYS A 72 -13.33 -9.97 -7.94
N ALA A 73 -12.33 -10.23 -8.77
CA ALA A 73 -11.75 -9.26 -9.69
C ALA A 73 -12.79 -8.70 -10.67
N ALA A 74 -13.59 -9.55 -11.31
CA ALA A 74 -14.61 -9.12 -12.25
C ALA A 74 -15.67 -8.23 -11.60
N LYS A 75 -16.17 -8.63 -10.43
CA LYS A 75 -17.17 -7.84 -9.71
C LYS A 75 -16.59 -6.52 -9.17
N TYR A 76 -15.34 -6.53 -8.73
CA TYR A 76 -14.66 -5.32 -8.29
C TYR A 76 -14.40 -4.35 -9.45
N TYR A 77 -14.02 -4.88 -10.62
CA TYR A 77 -13.88 -4.10 -11.85
C TYR A 77 -15.20 -3.41 -12.22
N LEU A 78 -16.31 -4.17 -12.26
CA LEU A 78 -17.65 -3.65 -12.54
C LEU A 78 -18.06 -2.53 -11.58
N LYS A 79 -17.81 -2.72 -10.27
CA LYS A 79 -17.99 -1.67 -9.26
C LYS A 79 -17.14 -0.42 -9.57
N SER A 80 -15.89 -0.61 -10.01
CA SER A 80 -14.94 0.47 -10.26
C SER A 80 -15.27 1.31 -11.50
N VAL A 81 -16.01 0.74 -12.45
CA VAL A 81 -16.50 1.44 -13.66
C VAL A 81 -17.99 1.79 -13.57
N ASP A 82 -18.60 1.62 -12.40
CA ASP A 82 -20.02 1.88 -12.12
C ASP A 82 -20.98 1.21 -13.12
N SER A 83 -20.84 -0.12 -13.26
CA SER A 83 -21.64 -0.90 -14.21
C SER A 83 -22.15 -2.21 -13.63
N ASP A 84 -23.39 -2.53 -13.95
CA ASP A 84 -24.01 -3.83 -13.68
C ASP A 84 -23.94 -4.79 -14.89
N ASP A 85 -23.44 -4.32 -16.05
CA ASP A 85 -23.32 -5.14 -17.25
C ASP A 85 -22.09 -6.04 -17.19
N ILE A 86 -22.34 -7.33 -16.97
CA ILE A 86 -21.32 -8.38 -16.91
C ILE A 86 -20.41 -8.44 -18.15
N GLU A 87 -20.88 -7.99 -19.32
CA GLU A 87 -20.08 -8.02 -20.55
C GLU A 87 -18.95 -6.99 -20.52
N GLN A 88 -19.08 -5.90 -19.75
CA GLN A 88 -18.01 -4.90 -19.62
C GLN A 88 -16.75 -5.48 -18.97
N VAL A 89 -16.83 -6.62 -18.27
CA VAL A 89 -15.64 -7.33 -17.75
C VAL A 89 -14.62 -7.60 -18.85
N ASP A 90 -15.03 -7.75 -20.11
CA ASP A 90 -14.11 -7.98 -21.23
C ASP A 90 -13.16 -6.80 -21.48
N GLU A 91 -13.60 -5.59 -21.15
CA GLU A 91 -12.83 -4.34 -21.28
C GLU A 91 -11.76 -4.20 -20.20
N ALA A 92 -11.80 -5.02 -19.14
CA ALA A 92 -10.81 -4.99 -18.07
C ALA A 92 -9.40 -5.28 -18.61
N LYS A 93 -8.51 -4.29 -18.48
CA LYS A 93 -7.09 -4.40 -18.87
C LYS A 93 -6.22 -4.98 -17.75
N ALA A 94 -6.62 -4.74 -16.49
CA ALA A 94 -5.89 -5.18 -15.32
C ALA A 94 -5.89 -6.72 -15.15
N PRO A 95 -4.80 -7.32 -14.65
CA PRO A 95 -4.83 -8.70 -14.20
C PRO A 95 -5.67 -8.83 -12.92
N PRO A 96 -6.26 -10.02 -12.65
CA PRO A 96 -7.19 -10.21 -11.54
C PRO A 96 -6.54 -10.01 -10.16
N GLU A 97 -5.24 -10.26 -10.04
CA GLU A 97 -4.51 -9.98 -8.80
C GLU A 97 -4.37 -8.48 -8.53
N ALA A 98 -4.18 -7.64 -9.56
CA ALA A 98 -4.12 -6.19 -9.37
C ALA A 98 -5.46 -5.64 -8.87
N LEU A 99 -6.58 -6.10 -9.43
CA LEU A 99 -7.93 -5.74 -8.97
C LEU A 99 -8.20 -6.20 -7.53
N GLU A 100 -7.77 -7.42 -7.16
CA GLU A 100 -7.88 -7.92 -5.79
C GLU A 100 -7.10 -7.04 -4.79
N LYS A 101 -5.92 -6.55 -5.19
CA LYS A 101 -5.09 -5.67 -4.38
C LYS A 101 -5.68 -4.26 -4.28
N LEU A 102 -6.21 -3.74 -5.38
CA LEU A 102 -6.85 -2.43 -5.43
C LEU A 102 -8.02 -2.33 -4.43
N GLU A 103 -8.86 -3.36 -4.32
CA GLU A 103 -9.93 -3.41 -3.31
C GLU A 103 -9.42 -3.27 -1.88
N LYS A 104 -8.24 -3.82 -1.58
CA LYS A 104 -7.66 -3.72 -0.24
C LYS A 104 -7.03 -2.36 0.00
N VAL A 105 -6.50 -1.73 -1.05
CA VAL A 105 -5.99 -0.36 -1.00
C VAL A 105 -7.14 0.61 -0.75
N GLU A 106 -8.29 0.47 -1.43
CA GLU A 106 -9.50 1.29 -1.21
C GLU A 106 -9.91 1.39 0.26
N ARG A 107 -9.71 0.32 1.03
CA ARG A 107 -10.11 0.26 2.45
C ARG A 107 -9.17 0.98 3.39
N ASN A 108 -7.89 1.07 3.02
CA ASN A 108 -6.83 1.34 3.99
C ASN A 108 -5.91 2.50 3.59
N ALA A 109 -5.87 2.87 2.31
CA ALA A 109 -5.04 3.97 1.82
C ALA A 109 -5.84 5.27 1.74
N PRO A 110 -5.16 6.42 1.78
CA PRO A 110 -5.77 7.72 1.48
C PRO A 110 -6.52 7.73 0.15
N GLN A 111 -7.63 8.47 0.09
CA GLN A 111 -8.45 8.59 -1.12
C GLN A 111 -7.63 9.03 -2.35
N PRO A 112 -6.75 10.06 -2.29
CA PRO A 112 -5.97 10.46 -3.47
C PRO A 112 -5.00 9.37 -3.96
N VAL A 113 -4.38 8.63 -3.02
CA VAL A 113 -3.48 7.50 -3.33
C VAL A 113 -4.26 6.38 -4.01
N PHE A 114 -5.45 6.06 -3.47
CA PHE A 114 -6.33 5.05 -4.04
C PHE A 114 -6.83 5.43 -5.43
N GLU A 115 -7.31 6.66 -5.63
CA GLU A 115 -7.88 7.12 -6.90
C GLU A 115 -6.85 7.10 -8.02
N LYS A 116 -5.66 7.65 -7.78
CA LYS A 116 -4.57 7.63 -8.76
C LYS A 116 -4.11 6.19 -9.06
N LEU A 117 -4.06 5.30 -8.06
CA LEU A 117 -3.78 3.88 -8.31
C LEU A 117 -4.90 3.21 -9.11
N ARG A 118 -6.17 3.52 -8.81
CA ARG A 118 -7.35 2.98 -9.51
C ARG A 118 -7.28 3.33 -10.98
N GLU A 119 -7.00 4.58 -11.33
CA GLU A 119 -6.83 5.04 -12.71
C GLU A 119 -5.76 4.20 -13.44
N LYS A 120 -4.56 4.09 -12.86
CA LYS A 120 -3.46 3.30 -13.43
C LYS A 120 -3.82 1.82 -13.59
N VAL A 121 -4.52 1.23 -12.61
CA VAL A 121 -4.97 -0.17 -12.67
C VAL A 121 -5.98 -0.36 -13.79
N LEU A 122 -7.01 0.48 -13.88
CA LEU A 122 -8.05 0.39 -14.92
C LEU A 122 -7.48 0.64 -16.33
N ALA A 123 -6.48 1.53 -16.44
CA ALA A 123 -5.74 1.77 -17.68
C ALA A 123 -4.84 0.59 -18.08
N GLY A 124 -4.51 -0.32 -17.17
CA GLY A 124 -3.58 -1.44 -17.39
C GLY A 124 -2.11 -1.05 -17.26
N GLU A 125 -1.83 0.09 -16.65
CA GLU A 125 -0.49 0.68 -16.50
C GLU A 125 0.18 0.27 -15.17
N ALA A 126 -0.63 -0.08 -14.16
CA ALA A 126 -0.13 -0.55 -12.87
C ALA A 126 0.28 -2.03 -12.91
N THR A 127 1.46 -2.34 -12.36
CA THR A 127 1.89 -3.74 -12.22
C THR A 127 1.30 -4.40 -10.97
N VAL A 128 1.18 -5.74 -10.96
CA VAL A 128 0.77 -6.49 -9.75
C VAL A 128 1.74 -6.25 -8.59
N LYS A 129 3.04 -6.15 -8.88
CA LYS A 129 4.09 -5.88 -7.89
C LYS A 129 3.89 -4.50 -7.24
N GLU A 130 3.58 -3.49 -8.04
CA GLU A 130 3.26 -2.14 -7.57
C GLU A 130 2.03 -2.16 -6.68
N CYS A 131 0.90 -2.72 -7.14
CA CYS A 131 -0.34 -2.82 -6.36
C CYS A 131 -0.12 -3.55 -5.03
N ARG A 132 0.67 -4.63 -5.04
CA ARG A 132 1.05 -5.37 -3.82
C ARG A 132 1.91 -4.52 -2.89
N LYS A 133 2.83 -3.72 -3.42
CA LYS A 133 3.66 -2.81 -2.61
C LYS A 133 2.76 -1.80 -1.88
N ILE A 134 1.82 -1.16 -2.59
CA ILE A 134 0.86 -0.21 -1.98
C ILE A 134 0.00 -0.89 -0.91
N GLU A 135 -0.55 -2.07 -1.21
CA GLU A 135 -1.33 -2.84 -0.23
C GLU A 135 -0.53 -3.12 1.04
N GLN A 136 0.75 -3.47 0.92
CA GLN A 136 1.61 -3.79 2.06
C GLN A 136 1.92 -2.56 2.90
N GLU A 137 2.16 -1.40 2.28
CA GLU A 137 2.48 -0.16 2.97
C GLU A 137 1.31 0.33 3.83
N TYR A 138 0.09 0.31 3.30
CA TYR A 138 -1.11 0.77 4.01
C TYR A 138 -1.81 -0.33 4.83
N ARG A 139 -1.22 -1.51 4.95
CA ARG A 139 -1.84 -2.59 5.69
C ARG A 139 -1.85 -2.28 7.20
N PRO A 140 -2.99 -2.33 7.89
CA PRO A 140 -3.03 -2.11 9.33
C PRO A 140 -2.25 -3.20 10.10
N GLU A 141 -1.49 -2.79 11.12
CA GLU A 141 -0.81 -3.70 12.03
C GLU A 141 -1.81 -4.48 12.88
N GLY A 142 -1.56 -5.77 13.10
CA GLY A 142 -2.37 -6.56 14.02
C GLY A 142 -3.72 -7.03 13.48
N GLU A 143 -4.01 -6.87 12.18
CA GLU A 143 -5.04 -7.71 11.55
C GLU A 143 -4.59 -9.17 11.64
N GLN A 144 -5.02 -9.86 12.71
CA GLN A 144 -5.44 -11.24 12.58
C GLN A 144 -6.39 -11.22 11.39
N LEU A 145 -5.85 -11.57 10.23
CA LEU A 145 -6.59 -11.75 9.00
C LEU A 145 -7.89 -12.41 9.42
N ARG A 146 -9.03 -11.72 9.30
CA ARG A 146 -10.33 -12.40 9.23
C ARG A 146 -10.32 -13.18 7.91
N ARG A 147 -9.43 -14.16 7.81
CA ARG A 147 -9.43 -15.29 6.88
C ARG A 147 -10.56 -16.18 7.38
N GLY A 148 -11.77 -15.68 7.23
CA GLY A 148 -13.00 -16.32 7.66
C GLY A 148 -13.96 -16.29 6.49
N ARG A 149 -14.50 -17.46 6.17
CA ARG A 149 -15.66 -17.65 5.31
C ARG A 149 -16.74 -16.62 5.69
N PRO A 150 -17.38 -15.92 4.74
CA PRO A 150 -18.58 -15.15 5.03
C PRO A 150 -19.58 -16.01 5.82
N PRO A 151 -20.35 -15.44 6.75
CA PRO A 151 -21.36 -16.19 7.48
C PRO A 151 -22.22 -17.02 6.52
N LYS A 152 -22.56 -18.26 6.91
CA LYS A 152 -23.30 -19.20 6.05
C LYS A 152 -24.62 -18.57 5.60
N GLY A 153 -24.82 -18.42 4.29
CA GLY A 153 -25.97 -17.72 3.70
C GLY A 153 -25.70 -16.28 3.25
N GLN A 154 -24.54 -15.72 3.61
CA GLN A 154 -24.02 -14.44 3.08
C GLN A 154 -22.86 -14.66 2.10
N GLU A 155 -22.70 -15.90 1.64
CA GLU A 155 -21.72 -16.30 0.63
C GLU A 155 -22.12 -15.66 -0.71
N GLY A 156 -21.49 -14.53 -1.03
CA GLY A 156 -21.78 -13.77 -2.24
C GLY A 156 -22.81 -12.66 -2.11
N THR A 157 -23.29 -12.34 -0.90
CA THR A 157 -23.95 -11.05 -0.63
C THR A 157 -22.92 -10.06 -0.10
N TYR A 158 -22.85 -8.90 -0.74
CA TYR A 158 -21.81 -7.90 -0.54
C TYR A 158 -21.98 -7.01 0.69
N GLN A 159 -22.93 -7.30 1.57
CA GLN A 159 -23.21 -6.45 2.73
C GLN A 159 -22.14 -6.51 3.85
N HIS A 160 -21.06 -7.27 3.67
CA HIS A 160 -19.88 -7.19 4.55
C HIS A 160 -18.66 -6.54 3.90
N LEU A 161 -18.83 -5.87 2.77
CA LEU A 161 -17.92 -4.82 2.32
C LEU A 161 -18.26 -3.53 3.07
N GLY A 162 -17.87 -3.42 4.33
CA GLY A 162 -17.76 -2.12 5.01
C GLY A 162 -19.05 -1.34 5.24
N SER A 163 -20.20 -1.98 5.44
CA SER A 163 -21.36 -1.30 6.06
C SER A 163 -21.15 -1.20 7.58
N GLY A 164 -20.15 -0.42 7.99
CA GLY A 164 -20.39 0.48 9.12
C GLY A 164 -21.47 1.44 8.64
N GLU A 165 -22.52 1.63 9.42
CA GLU A 165 -23.73 2.39 9.09
C GLU A 165 -23.45 3.56 8.15
N ALA A 166 -23.94 3.47 6.92
CA ALA A 166 -24.04 4.60 6.04
C ALA A 166 -24.98 5.62 6.69
N SER A 167 -24.42 6.60 7.38
CA SER A 167 -25.12 7.88 7.55
C SER A 167 -25.46 8.38 6.15
N ALA A 168 -26.74 8.64 5.93
CA ALA A 168 -27.35 8.90 4.64
C ALA A 168 -26.59 9.97 3.84
N LEU A 169 -25.80 9.55 2.85
CA LEU A 169 -25.26 10.42 1.83
C LEU A 169 -26.36 10.68 0.81
N THR A 170 -27.01 11.81 0.99
CA THR A 170 -27.89 12.42 0.01
C THR A 170 -27.03 12.79 -1.19
N THR A 171 -27.42 12.33 -2.39
CA THR A 171 -26.78 12.67 -3.66
C THR A 171 -26.80 14.18 -3.87
N GLN A 172 -25.71 14.85 -3.50
CA GLN A 172 -25.36 16.16 -4.04
C GLN A 172 -24.20 15.95 -5.01
N VAL A 173 -24.34 16.55 -6.18
CA VAL A 173 -23.31 16.62 -7.21
C VAL A 173 -22.15 17.40 -6.59
N ILE A 174 -21.09 16.69 -6.21
CA ILE A 174 -19.86 17.32 -5.70
C ILE A 174 -19.05 17.75 -6.92
N ASP A 175 -18.96 19.06 -7.09
CA ASP A 175 -17.98 19.73 -7.94
C ASP A 175 -16.57 19.34 -7.45
N VAL A 176 -15.76 18.72 -8.30
CA VAL A 176 -14.48 18.07 -7.95
C VAL A 176 -13.35 19.09 -7.74
N THR A 177 -13.70 20.32 -7.35
CA THR A 177 -12.75 21.39 -7.11
C THR A 177 -12.64 21.64 -5.60
N ALA A 178 -11.48 21.28 -5.05
CA ALA A 178 -11.10 21.35 -3.63
C ALA A 178 -11.81 20.33 -2.71
N ILE A 179 -11.27 19.10 -2.70
CA ILE A 179 -11.42 18.22 -1.53
C ILE A 179 -10.60 18.87 -0.41
N GLU A 180 -11.29 19.40 0.61
CA GLU A 180 -10.66 19.81 1.86
C GLU A 180 -9.93 18.60 2.44
N VAL A 181 -8.60 18.71 2.56
CA VAL A 181 -7.68 17.72 3.12
C VAL A 181 -7.88 17.67 4.64
N GLU A 182 -9.10 17.35 5.09
CA GLU A 182 -9.38 17.13 6.50
C GLU A 182 -9.12 15.66 6.85
N GLN A 183 -7.92 15.49 7.43
CA GLN A 183 -7.50 14.43 8.35
C GLN A 183 -7.38 13.02 7.75
N LEU A 184 -6.26 12.80 7.03
CA LEU A 184 -5.64 11.48 6.99
C LEU A 184 -5.61 10.87 8.40
N PRO A 185 -6.10 9.64 8.61
CA PRO A 185 -5.92 8.94 9.87
C PRO A 185 -4.46 9.02 10.32
N ARG A 186 -4.20 9.34 11.60
CA ARG A 186 -2.82 9.56 12.11
C ARG A 186 -1.87 8.41 11.79
N ASN A 187 -2.37 7.17 11.77
CA ASN A 187 -1.60 5.98 11.40
C ASN A 187 -1.23 5.92 9.90
N GLN A 188 -1.92 6.64 9.02
CA GLN A 188 -1.60 6.73 7.59
C GLN A 188 -0.65 7.90 7.28
N VAL A 189 -0.62 8.94 8.12
CA VAL A 189 0.28 10.10 7.93
C VAL A 189 1.74 9.65 7.84
N ALA A 190 2.20 8.87 8.83
CA ALA A 190 3.60 8.44 8.87
C ALA A 190 3.99 7.56 7.65
N VAL A 191 3.11 6.64 7.25
CA VAL A 191 3.29 5.79 6.06
C VAL A 191 3.38 6.64 4.79
N THR A 192 2.49 7.64 4.67
CA THR A 192 2.43 8.55 3.52
C THR A 192 3.69 9.42 3.42
N ILE A 193 4.19 9.91 4.57
CA ILE A 193 5.47 10.64 4.64
C ILE A 193 6.61 9.73 4.22
N ALA A 194 6.73 8.53 4.81
CA ALA A 194 7.79 7.58 4.48
C ALA A 194 7.82 7.25 2.97
N ARG A 195 6.64 7.01 2.37
CA ARG A 195 6.49 6.79 0.93
C ARG A 195 6.99 7.97 0.10
N SER A 196 6.61 9.18 0.50
CA SER A 196 7.01 10.41 -0.18
C SER A 196 8.52 10.63 -0.09
N LEU A 197 9.13 10.33 1.05
CA LEU A 197 10.59 10.34 1.24
C LEU A 197 11.30 9.28 0.39
N THR A 198 10.72 8.10 0.21
CA THR A 198 11.28 7.06 -0.67
C THR A 198 11.28 7.50 -2.14
N ASN A 199 10.17 8.03 -2.62
CA ASN A 199 10.02 8.39 -4.03
C ASN A 199 10.82 9.65 -4.43
N SER A 200 11.03 10.58 -3.49
CA SER A 200 11.84 11.80 -3.67
C SER A 200 13.25 11.69 -3.07
N LEU A 201 13.72 10.47 -2.77
CA LEU A 201 14.94 10.23 -1.98
C LEU A 201 16.16 10.99 -2.51
N VAL A 202 16.37 10.93 -3.81
CA VAL A 202 17.51 11.61 -4.45
C VAL A 202 17.43 13.12 -4.25
N ASP A 203 16.26 13.70 -4.47
CA ASP A 203 16.09 15.15 -4.49
C ASP A 203 16.30 15.77 -3.11
N TRP A 204 15.61 15.26 -2.09
CA TRP A 204 15.74 15.83 -0.74
C TRP A 204 17.11 15.53 -0.12
N THR A 205 17.72 14.36 -0.37
CA THR A 205 19.07 14.05 0.15
C THR A 205 20.14 14.92 -0.49
N MET A 206 20.02 15.22 -1.80
CA MET A 206 20.91 16.15 -2.50
C MET A 206 20.82 17.56 -1.92
N GLN A 207 19.60 18.05 -1.71
CA GLN A 207 19.37 19.37 -1.11
C GLN A 207 19.91 19.45 0.33
N CYS A 208 19.64 18.44 1.16
CA CYS A 208 20.12 18.39 2.54
C CYS A 208 21.65 18.36 2.65
N SER A 209 22.34 17.71 1.71
CA SER A 209 23.82 17.60 1.71
C SER A 209 24.54 18.66 0.88
N GLY A 210 23.79 19.53 0.17
CA GLY A 210 24.37 20.52 -0.75
C GLY A 210 25.05 19.90 -1.98
N MET A 211 24.71 18.65 -2.32
CA MET A 211 25.30 17.93 -3.44
C MET A 211 24.63 18.33 -4.75
N LYS A 212 25.43 18.61 -5.77
CA LYS A 212 24.94 19.08 -7.09
C LYS A 212 24.72 17.97 -8.11
N TYR A 213 25.04 16.73 -7.75
CA TYR A 213 24.95 15.58 -8.63
C TYR A 213 24.25 14.42 -7.92
N PRO A 214 23.52 13.58 -8.68
CA PRO A 214 22.80 12.45 -8.10
C PRO A 214 23.77 11.42 -7.51
N PRO A 215 23.33 10.69 -6.47
CA PRO A 215 24.17 9.67 -5.86
C PRO A 215 24.39 8.48 -6.81
N TYR A 216 25.56 7.85 -6.69
CA TYR A 216 25.90 6.66 -7.46
C TYR A 216 25.11 5.44 -7.00
N HIS A 217 24.91 5.30 -5.69
CA HIS A 217 24.00 4.33 -5.10
C HIS A 217 23.26 4.96 -3.92
N HIS A 218 22.02 4.56 -3.70
CA HIS A 218 21.23 4.94 -2.55
C HIS A 218 20.31 3.79 -2.17
N GLN A 219 19.96 3.71 -0.89
CA GLN A 219 18.98 2.76 -0.38
C GLN A 219 18.29 3.33 0.86
N GLU A 220 16.98 3.23 0.89
CA GLU A 220 16.14 3.52 2.05
C GLU A 220 15.90 2.29 2.90
N HIS A 221 15.67 2.53 4.19
CA HIS A 221 15.30 1.55 5.19
C HIS A 221 14.33 2.18 6.18
N THR A 222 13.24 1.49 6.49
CA THR A 222 12.30 1.90 7.55
C THR A 222 12.50 1.06 8.80
N GLU A 223 12.05 1.58 9.94
CA GLU A 223 12.00 0.87 11.22
C GLU A 223 13.37 0.29 11.61
N VAL A 224 14.43 1.10 11.52
CA VAL A 224 15.82 0.67 11.75
C VAL A 224 16.12 0.71 13.25
N ARG A 225 16.28 -0.46 13.84
CA ARG A 225 16.55 -0.60 15.27
C ARG A 225 18.05 -0.53 15.55
N VAL A 226 18.47 0.48 16.30
CA VAL A 226 19.86 0.65 16.73
C VAL A 226 19.95 0.63 18.25
N SER A 227 21.13 0.31 18.79
CA SER A 227 21.35 0.29 20.24
C SER A 227 22.68 0.93 20.60
N VAL A 228 22.65 1.83 21.58
CA VAL A 228 23.85 2.42 22.21
C VAL A 228 23.63 2.43 23.72
N ASP A 229 24.67 2.05 24.48
CA ASP A 229 24.65 2.08 25.96
C ASP A 229 23.42 1.42 26.58
N LYS A 230 23.03 0.25 26.06
CA LYS A 230 21.83 -0.53 26.47
C LYS A 230 20.48 0.15 26.21
N LYS A 231 20.46 1.33 25.57
CA LYS A 231 19.24 1.98 25.09
C LYS A 231 18.92 1.45 23.70
N ARG A 232 17.71 0.90 23.54
CA ARG A 232 17.17 0.50 22.24
C ARG A 232 16.44 1.69 21.63
N LEU A 233 16.78 1.99 20.40
CA LEU A 233 16.28 3.12 19.62
C LEU A 233 15.77 2.59 18.28
N ARG A 234 14.84 3.31 17.67
CA ARG A 234 14.24 2.93 16.39
C ARG A 234 14.06 4.17 15.56
N LEU A 235 14.84 4.25 14.48
CA LEU A 235 14.69 5.29 13.46
C LEU A 235 13.54 4.92 12.54
N ASP A 236 12.60 5.85 12.36
CA ASP A 236 11.44 5.64 11.49
C ASP A 236 11.88 5.44 10.03
N PHE A 237 12.77 6.32 9.55
CA PHE A 237 13.30 6.28 8.20
C PHE A 237 14.79 6.57 8.15
N LEU A 238 15.51 5.85 7.30
CA LEU A 238 16.95 5.99 7.11
C LEU A 238 17.31 5.85 5.63
N ALA A 239 18.13 6.77 5.12
CA ALA A 239 18.73 6.65 3.78
C ALA A 239 20.25 6.51 3.88
N VAL A 240 20.80 5.49 3.24
CA VAL A 240 22.25 5.34 3.02
C VAL A 240 22.57 5.78 1.61
N VAL A 241 23.40 6.80 1.47
CA VAL A 241 23.70 7.43 0.19
C VAL A 241 25.19 7.36 -0.11
N ARG A 242 25.53 6.84 -1.29
CA ARG A 242 26.89 6.82 -1.81
C ARG A 242 27.00 7.76 -3.00
N TRP A 243 27.55 8.95 -2.75
CA TRP A 243 27.78 9.95 -3.79
C TRP A 243 28.83 9.52 -4.81
N SER A 244 29.90 8.86 -4.36
CA SER A 244 30.96 8.34 -5.25
C SER A 244 31.71 7.18 -4.59
N TYR A 245 32.55 6.48 -5.36
CA TYR A 245 33.43 5.44 -4.82
C TYR A 245 34.58 5.98 -3.95
N LYS A 246 34.89 7.28 -4.06
CA LYS A 246 36.02 7.94 -3.38
C LYS A 246 35.65 8.56 -2.03
N ARG A 247 34.35 8.61 -1.70
CA ARG A 247 33.85 9.20 -0.45
C ARG A 247 33.24 8.11 0.45
N PRO A 248 33.28 8.30 1.78
CA PRO A 248 32.42 7.57 2.69
C PRO A 248 30.95 7.68 2.25
N LYS A 249 30.13 6.73 2.71
CA LYS A 249 28.68 6.80 2.50
C LYS A 249 28.11 7.75 3.55
N ASP A 250 27.16 8.57 3.12
CA ASP A 250 26.38 9.41 4.02
C ASP A 250 25.14 8.64 4.49
N VAL A 251 24.66 9.02 5.67
CA VAL A 251 23.53 8.40 6.34
C VAL A 251 22.62 9.53 6.80
N PHE A 252 21.39 9.50 6.31
CA PHE A 252 20.34 10.44 6.67
C PHE A 252 19.39 9.71 7.60
N GLY A 253 19.28 10.17 8.85
CA GLY A 253 18.24 9.72 9.77
C GLY A 253 17.06 10.67 9.69
N VAL A 254 15.85 10.13 9.61
CA VAL A 254 14.62 10.92 9.58
C VAL A 254 13.64 10.36 10.60
N GLU A 255 13.24 11.21 11.55
CA GLU A 255 12.13 10.95 12.46
C GLU A 255 10.85 11.54 11.87
N ILE A 256 9.80 10.72 11.77
CA ILE A 256 8.54 11.13 11.15
C ILE A 256 7.58 11.51 12.26
N LYS A 257 7.18 12.79 12.31
CA LYS A 257 6.22 13.26 13.32
C LYS A 257 4.90 13.58 12.66
N SER A 258 3.87 12.87 13.12
CA SER A 258 2.51 12.97 12.58
C SER A 258 1.72 14.16 13.14
N CYS A 259 2.12 14.70 14.30
CA CYS A 259 1.51 15.84 14.97
C CYS A 259 2.41 16.35 16.11
N LEU A 260 2.05 17.47 16.73
CA LEU A 260 2.75 18.05 17.90
C LEU A 260 2.95 17.05 19.05
N ALA A 261 1.91 16.32 19.44
CA ALA A 261 1.99 15.36 20.55
C ALA A 261 2.99 14.21 20.29
N ASP A 262 3.19 13.84 19.02
CA ASP A 262 4.16 12.82 18.59
C ASP A 262 5.61 13.32 18.76
N PHE A 263 5.83 14.60 18.45
CA PHE A 263 7.11 15.27 18.70
C PHE A 263 7.41 15.42 20.19
N GLU A 264 6.45 15.91 20.99
CA GLU A 264 6.61 16.09 22.44
C GLU A 264 6.84 14.78 23.21
N ALA A 265 6.29 13.68 22.71
CA ALA A 265 6.53 12.35 23.28
C ALA A 265 7.99 11.88 23.06
N ASP A 266 8.63 12.31 21.97
CA ASP A 266 9.99 11.91 21.62
C ASP A 266 11.06 12.73 22.34
N ASN A 267 11.22 12.44 23.63
CA ASN A 267 12.22 13.07 24.48
C ASN A 267 13.65 12.53 24.28
N LYS A 268 13.88 11.73 23.23
CA LYS A 268 15.13 10.98 23.02
C LYS A 268 15.73 11.18 21.63
N TRP A 269 15.15 12.06 20.82
CA TRP A 269 15.56 12.27 19.43
C TRP A 269 17.06 12.61 19.29
N GLU A 270 17.64 13.32 20.25
CA GLU A 270 19.06 13.67 20.25
C GLU A 270 19.99 12.45 20.22
N ASN A 271 19.55 11.30 20.76
CA ASN A 271 20.35 10.09 20.73
C ASN A 271 20.52 9.55 19.29
N TYR A 272 19.60 9.87 18.38
CA TYR A 272 19.68 9.49 16.97
C TYR A 272 20.82 10.18 16.22
N LEU A 273 21.28 11.35 16.70
CA LEU A 273 22.35 12.14 16.08
C LEU A 273 23.68 11.38 16.03
N ASN A 274 23.88 10.40 16.92
CA ASN A 274 25.06 9.54 16.89
C ASN A 274 25.07 8.56 15.71
N PHE A 275 23.91 8.26 15.11
CA PHE A 275 23.76 7.20 14.11
C PHE A 275 23.62 7.71 12.68
N CYS A 276 23.66 9.02 12.46
CA CYS A 276 23.53 9.62 11.14
C CYS A 276 24.49 10.79 10.95
N HIS A 277 24.74 11.12 9.69
CA HIS A 277 25.51 12.29 9.30
C HIS A 277 24.60 13.51 9.14
N TYR A 278 23.35 13.29 8.75
CA TYR A 278 22.32 14.30 8.60
C TYR A 278 21.06 13.80 9.31
N PHE A 279 20.45 14.64 10.13
CA PHE A 279 19.24 14.29 10.86
C PHE A 279 18.13 15.29 10.53
N CYS A 280 16.96 14.78 10.14
CA CYS A 280 15.79 15.60 9.86
C CYS A 280 14.57 15.11 10.63
N PHE A 281 13.64 16.03 10.90
CA PHE A 281 12.24 15.69 11.11
C PHE A 281 11.49 15.78 9.79
N ALA A 282 10.56 14.85 9.54
CA ALA A 282 9.64 14.93 8.42
C ALA A 282 8.20 15.05 8.95
N ILE A 283 7.49 16.09 8.49
CA ILE A 283 6.18 16.49 9.01
C ILE A 283 5.23 16.92 7.88
N PRO A 284 3.91 16.93 8.11
CA PRO A 284 2.96 17.53 7.18
C PRO A 284 3.23 19.03 7.00
N GLN A 285 3.21 19.53 5.76
CA GLN A 285 3.42 20.96 5.46
C GLN A 285 2.35 21.86 6.10
N SER A 286 1.14 21.35 6.27
CA SER A 286 0.01 22.09 6.85
C SER A 286 0.08 22.26 8.36
N ASP A 287 1.00 21.59 9.06
CA ASP A 287 1.15 21.67 10.52
C ASP A 287 2.18 22.73 10.92
N GLU A 288 1.76 24.00 10.83
CA GLU A 288 2.61 25.16 11.12
C GLU A 288 3.09 25.19 12.58
N GLU A 289 2.23 24.80 13.52
CA GLU A 289 2.54 24.78 14.96
C GLU A 289 3.64 23.75 15.28
N LEU A 290 3.55 22.54 14.73
CA LEU A 290 4.60 21.53 14.85
C LEU A 290 5.91 22.01 14.22
N ARG A 291 5.84 22.62 13.03
CA ARG A 291 7.02 23.16 12.34
C ARG A 291 7.72 24.22 13.19
N GLU A 292 6.99 25.21 13.69
CA GLU A 292 7.53 26.30 14.51
C GLU A 292 8.13 25.79 15.83
N THR A 293 7.49 24.78 16.42
CA THR A 293 7.98 24.12 17.64
C THR A 293 9.33 23.44 17.40
N ILE A 294 9.43 22.62 16.34
CA ILE A 294 10.69 21.96 15.95
C ILE A 294 11.77 22.99 15.61
N GLU A 295 11.39 24.06 14.90
CA GLU A 295 12.30 25.12 14.51
C GLU A 295 12.92 25.83 15.72
N THR A 296 12.10 26.11 16.73
CA THR A 296 12.51 26.81 17.95
C THR A 296 13.33 25.93 18.89
N GLN A 297 13.00 24.64 19.00
CA GLN A 297 13.61 23.74 19.99
C GLN A 297 14.85 23.00 19.47
N THR A 298 15.05 22.92 18.15
CA THR A 298 16.07 22.06 17.55
C THR A 298 16.82 22.75 16.41
N ASP A 299 18.03 22.29 16.11
CA ASP A 299 18.81 22.68 14.93
C ASP A 299 18.78 21.61 13.80
N ALA A 300 17.89 20.61 13.93
CA ALA A 300 17.73 19.51 12.98
C ALA A 300 17.19 19.98 11.61
N GLY A 301 17.41 19.20 10.56
CA GLY A 301 16.74 19.45 9.28
C GLY A 301 15.22 19.30 9.39
N ILE A 302 14.47 19.98 8.52
CA ILE A 302 13.01 19.89 8.46
C ILE A 302 12.60 19.60 7.02
N LEU A 303 11.89 18.49 6.83
CA LEU A 303 11.28 18.06 5.57
C LEU A 303 9.77 18.24 5.69
N LEU A 304 9.17 18.97 4.75
CA LEU A 304 7.73 19.19 4.67
C LEU A 304 7.14 18.32 3.56
N VAL A 305 6.06 17.61 3.87
CA VAL A 305 5.30 16.83 2.88
C VAL A 305 3.97 17.52 2.62
N ASP A 306 3.73 17.89 1.37
CA ASP A 306 2.55 18.66 0.99
C ASP A 306 1.37 17.76 0.62
N PHE A 307 0.54 17.43 1.61
CA PHE A 307 -0.69 16.65 1.41
C PHE A 307 -1.81 17.41 0.67
N THR A 308 -1.65 18.71 0.43
CA THR A 308 -2.62 19.54 -0.30
C THR A 308 -2.33 19.63 -1.79
N SER A 309 -1.09 19.32 -2.19
CA SER A 309 -0.70 19.21 -3.59
C SER A 309 -1.32 17.99 -4.26
N GLU A 310 -1.47 18.07 -5.58
CA GLU A 310 -1.84 16.91 -6.40
C GLU A 310 -0.81 15.78 -6.21
N ILE A 311 -1.31 14.55 -6.08
CA ILE A 311 -0.45 13.38 -5.95
C ILE A 311 0.32 13.14 -7.26
N GLU A 312 1.62 12.90 -7.14
CA GLU A 312 2.49 12.62 -8.28
C GLU A 312 2.21 11.23 -8.90
N GLU A 313 2.72 10.99 -10.11
CA GLU A 313 2.57 9.72 -10.86
C GLU A 313 3.10 8.46 -10.12
N ASN A 314 4.05 8.68 -9.23
CA ASN A 314 4.64 7.68 -8.33
C ASN A 314 3.77 7.40 -7.08
N LEU A 315 2.58 8.00 -7.00
CA LEU A 315 1.63 7.92 -5.88
C LEU A 315 2.22 8.47 -4.56
N SER A 316 3.00 9.55 -4.62
CA SER A 316 3.47 10.28 -3.43
C SER A 316 3.17 11.77 -3.51
N TYR A 317 3.33 12.43 -2.37
CA TYR A 317 3.22 13.87 -2.26
C TYR A 317 4.59 14.53 -2.40
N PRO A 318 4.65 15.78 -2.90
CA PRO A 318 5.88 16.55 -2.96
C PRO A 318 6.54 16.70 -1.60
N VAL A 319 7.88 16.64 -1.58
CA VAL A 319 8.71 16.85 -0.39
C VAL A 319 9.57 18.09 -0.58
N ALA A 320 9.50 19.02 0.37
CA ALA A 320 10.34 20.22 0.40
C ALA A 320 11.32 20.20 1.58
N VAL A 321 12.57 20.57 1.33
CA VAL A 321 13.54 20.84 2.40
C VAL A 321 13.31 22.26 2.91
N TYR A 322 12.59 22.40 4.02
CA TYR A 322 12.35 23.69 4.66
C TYR A 322 13.60 24.20 5.36
N ARG A 323 14.31 23.32 6.07
CA ARG A 323 15.58 23.61 6.73
C ARG A 323 16.58 22.49 6.47
N SER A 324 17.74 22.82 5.90
CA SER A 324 18.79 21.82 5.68
C SER A 324 19.45 21.44 7.00
N PRO A 325 19.71 20.14 7.24
CA PRO A 325 20.42 19.67 8.41
C PRO A 325 21.91 20.06 8.37
N GLN A 326 22.52 20.24 9.54
CA GLN A 326 23.97 20.35 9.64
C GLN A 326 24.61 18.97 9.52
N SER A 327 25.73 18.89 8.80
CA SER A 327 26.53 17.67 8.69
C SER A 327 27.24 17.35 10.00
N ARG A 328 27.21 16.09 10.41
CA ARG A 328 27.82 15.57 11.64
C ARG A 328 28.64 14.32 11.35
N SER A 329 29.60 14.01 12.22
CA SER A 329 30.48 12.85 12.04
C SER A 329 29.78 11.51 12.29
N GLY A 330 28.66 11.49 13.02
CA GLY A 330 27.90 10.27 13.33
C GLY A 330 28.75 9.20 14.05
N SER A 331 29.04 9.42 15.34
CA SER A 331 29.97 8.61 16.15
C SER A 331 29.69 7.09 16.15
N SER A 332 28.45 6.69 15.88
CA SER A 332 27.92 5.33 15.94
C SER A 332 27.34 4.85 14.60
N VAL A 333 27.62 5.52 13.49
CA VAL A 333 27.13 5.14 12.15
C VAL A 333 27.52 3.71 11.76
N SER A 334 28.65 3.18 12.24
CA SER A 334 29.04 1.78 12.00
C SER A 334 27.99 0.78 12.51
N LEU A 335 27.30 1.08 13.62
CA LEU A 335 26.24 0.24 14.17
C LEU A 335 25.01 0.19 13.25
N VAL A 336 24.72 1.29 12.52
CA VAL A 336 23.69 1.27 11.49
C VAL A 336 24.05 0.27 10.40
N TYR A 337 25.28 0.30 9.89
CA TYR A 337 25.69 -0.64 8.85
C TYR A 337 25.66 -2.09 9.33
N GLU A 338 26.02 -2.35 10.58
CA GLU A 338 25.90 -3.66 11.20
C GLU A 338 24.45 -4.14 11.23
N THR A 339 23.52 -3.33 11.75
CA THR A 339 22.08 -3.64 11.76
C THR A 339 21.54 -3.90 10.35
N LEU A 340 21.92 -3.08 9.36
CA LEU A 340 21.47 -3.26 7.98
C LEU A 340 22.04 -4.54 7.37
N TYR A 341 23.29 -4.88 7.70
CA TYR A 341 23.92 -6.13 7.28
C TYR A 341 23.24 -7.35 7.91
N GLU A 342 22.94 -7.32 9.21
CA GLU A 342 22.17 -8.36 9.90
C GLU A 342 20.79 -8.55 9.29
N ARG A 343 20.09 -7.47 8.92
CA ARG A 343 18.79 -7.54 8.23
C ARG A 343 18.90 -8.27 6.89
N ILE A 344 19.95 -8.01 6.10
CA ILE A 344 20.20 -8.71 4.83
C ILE A 344 20.50 -10.19 5.06
N LEU A 345 21.22 -10.53 6.13
CA LEU A 345 21.52 -11.91 6.50
C LEU A 345 20.33 -12.65 7.15
N GLY A 346 19.23 -11.97 7.45
CA GLY A 346 18.09 -12.54 8.17
C GLY A 346 18.38 -12.78 9.67
N TRP A 347 19.36 -12.07 10.24
CA TRP A 347 19.74 -12.17 11.65
C TRP A 347 19.04 -11.14 12.54
N SER A 348 18.46 -10.10 11.94
CA SER A 348 17.57 -9.20 12.66
C SER A 348 16.40 -10.03 13.21
N GLY A 349 16.29 -10.14 14.54
CA GLY A 349 15.35 -11.03 15.24
C GLY A 349 13.86 -10.68 15.10
N SER A 350 13.40 -10.30 13.90
CA SER A 350 11.99 -10.12 13.56
C SER A 350 11.26 -11.45 13.28
N ASP A 351 11.97 -12.57 13.10
CA ASP A 351 11.36 -13.85 12.71
C ASP A 351 11.21 -14.86 13.86
N ASN A 352 11.63 -14.53 15.09
CA ASN A 352 11.43 -15.38 16.27
C ASN A 352 10.80 -14.59 17.43
N GLN A 353 9.49 -14.42 17.37
CA GLN A 353 8.66 -14.34 18.58
C GLN A 353 7.80 -15.61 18.61
N LEU A 354 8.19 -16.55 19.47
CA LEU A 354 7.33 -17.63 19.96
C LEU A 354 6.19 -17.06 20.81
#